data_AF-A0A946UI55-F1
#
_entry.id   AF-A0A946UI55-F1
#
_cell.length_a   1.000
_cell.length_b   1.000
_cell.length_c   1.000
_cell.angle_alpha   90.00
_cell.angle_beta   90.00
_cell.angle_gamma   90.00
#
_symmetry.space_group_name_H-M   'P 1'
#
loop_
_entity.id
_entity.type
_entity.pdbx_description
1 polymer ?
#
loop_
_entity_poly.entity_id
_entity_poly.type
_entity_poly.pdbx_seq_one_letter_code
_entity_poly.pdbx_strand_id
1 'polypeptide(L)' 'MRRCSVTDGDSIATLSEALVSELAEAGKTGATAESCTGGWIAKSLTDIAGSSACFAYGVVT' A
#
# COMPACT_ATOMS: atom_id res chain seq x y z
N MET A 1 -1.96 -14.92 12.69
CA MET A 1 -1.30 -13.70 12.17
C MET A 1 -0.06 -14.13 11.42
N ARG A 2 -0.02 -13.97 10.09
CA ARG A 2 1.24 -14.16 9.36
C ARG A 2 2.13 -12.97 9.70
N ARG A 3 3.33 -13.24 10.18
CA ARG A 3 4.36 -12.21 10.39
C ARG A 3 5.05 -12.06 9.03
N CYS A 4 4.74 -11.00 8.29
CA CYS A 4 5.52 -10.67 7.11
C CYS A 4 6.89 -10.17 7.60
N SER A 5 7.92 -11.01 7.47
CA SER A 5 9.30 -10.57 7.64
C SER A 5 9.68 -9.79 6.37
N VAL A 6 9.75 -8.47 6.46
CA VAL A 6 10.35 -7.66 5.40
C VAL A 6 11.82 -8.07 5.28
N THR A 7 12.24 -8.46 4.08
CA THR A 7 13.62 -8.84 3.76
C THR A 7 14.26 -7.79 2.85
N ASP A 8 15.59 -7.71 2.82
CA ASP A 8 16.32 -6.76 1.96
C ASP A 8 16.10 -6.98 0.45
N GLY A 9 15.47 -8.09 0.04
CA GLY A 9 15.10 -8.38 -1.34
C GLY A 9 13.70 -7.89 -1.75
N ASP A 10 12.87 -7.46 -0.80
CA ASP A 10 11.49 -7.07 -1.09
C ASP A 10 11.45 -5.67 -1.71
N SER A 11 11.03 -5.59 -2.97
CA SER A 11 10.84 -4.31 -3.64
C SER A 11 9.54 -3.63 -3.18
N ILE A 12 9.53 -2.30 -3.17
CA ILE A 12 8.31 -1.53 -2.86
C ILE A 12 7.16 -1.88 -3.82
N ALA A 13 7.46 -2.16 -5.10
CA ALA A 13 6.45 -2.59 -6.06
C ALA A 13 5.80 -3.91 -5.64
N THR A 14 6.61 -4.92 -5.31
CA THR A 14 6.14 -6.24 -4.86
C THR A 14 5.29 -6.14 -3.59
N LEU A 15 5.72 -5.36 -2.61
CA LEU A 15 4.96 -5.16 -1.37
C LEU A 15 3.65 -4.41 -1.60
N SER A 16 3.66 -3.42 -2.50
CA SER A 16 2.45 -2.64 -2.84
C SER A 16 1.41 -3.49 -3.57
N GLU A 17 1.85 -4.32 -4.53
CA GLU A 17 0.98 -5.28 -5.23
C GLU A 17 0.34 -6.27 -4.25
N ALA A 18 1.15 -6.87 -3.37
CA ALA A 18 0.67 -7.82 -2.37
C ALA A 18 -0.38 -7.17 -1.45
N LEU A 19 -0.10 -5.96 -0.94
CA LEU A 19 -1.02 -5.26 -0.05
C LEU A 19 -2.34 -4.90 -0.75
N VAL A 20 -2.29 -4.39 -1.98
CA VAL A 20 -3.49 -4.04 -2.76
C VAL A 20 -4.34 -5.29 -3.03
N SER A 21 -3.71 -6.40 -3.43
CA SER A 21 -4.41 -7.66 -3.68
C SER A 21 -5.08 -8.19 -2.41
N GLU A 22 -4.34 -8.25 -1.30
CA GLU A 22 -4.85 -8.78 -0.02
C GLU A 22 -6.00 -7.93 0.55
N LEU A 23 -5.91 -6.60 0.46
CA LEU A 23 -6.98 -5.71 0.93
C LEU A 23 -8.23 -5.85 0.05
N ALA A 24 -8.07 -5.87 -1.28
CA ALA A 24 -9.17 -6.04 -2.21
C ALA A 24 -9.88 -7.40 -2.02
N GLU A 25 -9.14 -8.50 -1.92
CA GLU A 25 -9.68 -9.83 -1.67
C GLU A 25 -10.40 -9.93 -0.32
N ALA A 26 -9.88 -9.24 0.70
CA ALA A 26 -10.50 -9.18 2.01
C ALA A 26 -11.70 -8.21 2.10
N GLY A 27 -12.00 -7.45 1.04
CA GLY A 27 -13.02 -6.40 1.05
C GLY A 27 -12.73 -5.28 2.05
N LYS A 28 -11.45 -5.00 2.32
CA LYS A 28 -10.99 -3.98 3.27
C LYS A 28 -10.45 -2.76 2.54
N THR A 29 -10.54 -1.62 3.21
CA THR A 29 -9.98 -0.36 2.73
C THR A 29 -8.80 0.09 3.60
N GLY A 30 -7.80 0.72 2.99
CA GLY A 30 -6.67 1.37 3.63
C GLY A 30 -6.58 2.85 3.28
N ALA A 31 -5.88 3.61 4.13
CA ALA A 31 -5.52 5.01 3.92
C ALA A 31 -4.14 5.30 4.53
N THR A 32 -3.42 6.31 4.03
CA THR A 32 -2.12 6.73 4.58
C THR A 32 -2.18 8.16 5.15
N ALA A 33 -1.40 8.38 6.21
CA ALA A 33 -1.05 9.71 6.70
C ALA A 33 0.48 9.79 6.71
N GLU A 34 1.04 10.75 5.99
CA GLU A 34 2.46 10.81 5.64
C GLU A 34 3.04 12.17 6.03
N SER A 35 4.34 12.21 6.37
CA SER A 35 5.06 13.46 6.60
C SER A 35 6.40 13.45 5.86
N CYS A 36 7.44 12.82 6.42
CA CYS A 36 8.77 12.75 5.80
C CYS A 36 8.80 11.98 4.47
N THR A 37 7.85 11.07 4.23
CA THR A 37 7.74 10.34 2.97
C THR A 37 7.09 11.17 1.86
N GLY A 38 6.47 12.31 2.17
CA GLY A 38 5.96 13.25 1.15
C GLY A 38 4.94 12.67 0.17
N GLY A 39 4.22 11.60 0.53
CA GLY A 39 3.25 10.94 -0.34
C GLY A 39 3.81 9.76 -1.16
N TRP A 40 5.08 9.38 -0.96
CA TRP A 40 5.67 8.25 -1.68
C TRP A 40 4.99 6.91 -1.37
N ILE A 41 4.42 6.71 -0.17
CA ILE A 41 3.68 5.49 0.14
C ILE A 41 2.36 5.48 -0.62
N ALA A 42 1.57 6.56 -0.54
CA ALA A 42 0.33 6.69 -1.31
C ALA A 42 0.58 6.49 -2.81
N LYS A 43 1.63 7.13 -3.36
CA LYS A 43 2.06 6.97 -4.76
C LYS A 43 2.31 5.51 -5.10
N SER A 44 3.11 4.80 -4.31
CA SER A 44 3.44 3.39 -4.55
C SER A 44 2.21 2.47 -4.56
N LEU A 45 1.21 2.77 -3.73
CA LEU A 45 -0.07 2.04 -3.75
C LEU A 45 -0.92 2.41 -4.96
N THR A 46 -1.01 3.69 -5.31
CA THR A 46 -1.83 4.16 -6.45
C THR A 46 -1.24 3.81 -7.82
N ASP A 47 0.06 3.53 -7.90
CA ASP A 47 0.70 3.01 -9.12
C ASP A 47 0.23 1.59 -9.47
N ILE A 48 -0.32 0.84 -8.49
CA ILE A 48 -0.84 -0.51 -8.72
C ILE A 48 -2.23 -0.42 -9.34
N ALA A 49 -2.41 -1.07 -10.49
CA ALA A 49 -3.72 -1.17 -11.14
C ALA A 49 -4.75 -1.85 -10.22
N GLY A 50 -5.94 -1.26 -10.11
CA GLY A 50 -7.01 -1.77 -9.24
C GLY A 50 -6.93 -1.30 -7.79
N SER A 51 -5.90 -0.54 -7.40
CA SER A 51 -5.75 0.04 -6.05
C SER A 51 -6.95 0.87 -5.58
N SER A 52 -7.70 1.49 -6.50
CA SER A 52 -8.92 2.24 -6.18
C SER A 52 -10.04 1.40 -5.55
N ALA A 53 -9.99 0.07 -5.65
CA ALA A 53 -10.94 -0.83 -4.98
C ALA A 53 -10.73 -0.86 -3.45
N CYS A 54 -9.52 -0.55 -2.98
CA CYS A 54 -9.15 -0.67 -1.56
C CYS A 54 -8.42 0.55 -0.99
N PHE A 55 -8.00 1.52 -1.80
CA PHE A 55 -7.24 2.68 -1.36
C PHE A 55 -7.81 3.96 -1.98
N ALA A 56 -8.39 4.82 -1.13
CA ALA A 56 -9.10 6.02 -1.58
C ALA A 56 -8.51 7.32 -1.04
N TYR A 57 -7.74 7.27 0.04
CA TYR A 57 -7.30 8.48 0.74
C TYR A 57 -5.85 8.38 1.20
N GLY A 58 -5.11 9.45 0.94
CA GLY A 58 -3.80 9.72 1.51
C GLY A 58 -3.74 11.18 1.93
N VAL A 59 -3.13 11.47 3.07
CA VAL A 59 -2.88 12.84 3.56
C VAL A 59 -1.39 13.01 3.79
N VAL A 60 -0.84 14.15 3.36
CA VAL A 60 0.56 14.52 3.59
C VAL A 60 0.60 15.78 4.46
N THR A 61 1.43 15.79 5.50
CA THR A 61 1.52 16.88 6.50
C THR A 61 2.95 17.26 6.84
#